data_AF-A0A6G7BYX3-F1
#
_entry.id   AF-A0A6G7BYX3-F1
#
_cell.length_a   1.000
_cell.length_b   1.000
_cell.length_c   1.000
_cell.angle_alpha   90.00
_cell.angle_beta   90.00
_cell.angle_gamma   90.00
#
_symmetry.space_group_name_H-M   'P 1'
#
loop_
_entity.id
_entity.type
_entity.pdbx_description
1 polymer ?
#
loop_
_entity_poly.entity_id
_entity_poly.type
_entity_poly.pdbx_seq_one_letter_code
_entity_poly.pdbx_strand_id
1 'polypeptide(L)'
;MEQATDKSYIDQLAEYFQQNPNQFGWLFIAVGLIVLYGSIRRWGWLFEGGDGMFNIAWLAEIFGFRTAQVMYILLSLLFIAAGMTWVLL
;
A
#
# COMPACT_ATOMS: atom_id res chain seq x y z
N MET A 1 -0.03 -30.43 11.20
CA MET A 1 -1.41 -30.29 10.67
C MET A 1 -1.79 -28.81 10.48
N GLU A 2 -0.83 -27.94 10.11
CA GLU A 2 -1.03 -26.47 10.12
C GLU A 2 -1.22 -25.89 8.70
N GLN A 3 -0.74 -26.59 7.66
CA GLN A 3 -0.82 -26.13 6.26
C GLN A 3 -2.23 -26.20 5.63
N ALA A 4 -3.18 -26.95 6.21
CA ALA A 4 -4.53 -27.10 5.66
C ALA A 4 -5.44 -25.90 5.98
N THR A 5 -5.23 -25.28 7.15
CA THR A 5 -6.04 -24.16 7.63
C THR A 5 -5.66 -22.86 6.92
N ASP A 6 -4.38 -22.66 6.63
CA ASP A 6 -3.88 -21.42 6.02
C ASP A 6 -4.33 -21.26 4.55
N LYS A 7 -4.29 -22.34 3.76
CA LYS A 7 -4.86 -22.35 2.40
C LYS A 7 -6.35 -22.00 2.40
N SER A 8 -7.10 -22.52 3.37
CA SER A 8 -8.54 -22.28 3.48
C SER A 8 -8.90 -20.80 3.66
N TYR A 9 -8.10 -20.04 4.40
CA TYR A 9 -8.35 -18.60 4.59
C TYR A 9 -7.99 -17.78 3.36
N ILE A 10 -6.87 -18.08 2.70
CA ILE A 10 -6.48 -17.40 1.46
C ILE A 10 -7.50 -17.65 0.35
N ASP A 11 -8.01 -18.88 0.23
CA ASP A 11 -9.03 -19.23 -0.75
C ASP A 11 -10.35 -18.50 -0.47
N GLN A 12 -10.79 -18.44 0.79
CA GLN A 12 -11.97 -17.67 1.19
C GLN A 12 -11.81 -16.17 0.93
N LEU A 13 -10.62 -15.61 1.19
CA LEU A 13 -10.33 -14.21 0.93
C LEU A 13 -10.36 -13.93 -0.59
N ALA A 14 -9.75 -14.81 -1.37
CA ALA A 14 -9.75 -14.72 -2.84
C ALA A 14 -11.18 -14.80 -3.39
N GLU A 15 -12.00 -15.73 -2.88
CA GLU A 15 -13.39 -15.89 -3.28
C GLU A 15 -14.24 -14.65 -2.92
N TYR A 16 -14.03 -14.07 -1.73
CA TYR A 16 -14.69 -12.83 -1.31
C TYR A 16 -14.38 -11.66 -2.26
N PHE A 17 -13.12 -11.51 -2.63
CA PHE A 17 -12.66 -10.45 -3.54
C PHE A 17 -13.10 -10.70 -4.99
N GLN A 18 -13.22 -11.97 -5.42
CA GLN A 18 -13.83 -12.32 -6.71
C GLN A 18 -15.32 -11.99 -6.75
N GLN A 19 -16.03 -12.20 -5.65
CA GLN A 19 -17.46 -11.88 -5.54
C GLN A 19 -17.73 -10.38 -5.39
N ASN A 20 -16.77 -9.62 -4.86
CA ASN A 20 -16.91 -8.18 -4.59
C ASN A 20 -15.74 -7.37 -5.19
N PRO A 21 -15.63 -7.28 -6.52
CA PRO A 21 -14.51 -6.61 -7.17
C PRO A 21 -14.37 -5.12 -6.79
N ASN A 22 -15.47 -4.45 -6.43
CA ASN A 22 -15.42 -3.05 -5.98
C ASN A 22 -14.68 -2.86 -4.65
N GLN A 23 -14.53 -3.91 -3.83
CA GLN A 23 -13.79 -3.83 -2.56
C GLN A 23 -12.29 -3.65 -2.77
N PHE A 24 -11.75 -4.05 -3.93
CA PHE A 24 -10.36 -3.74 -4.28
C PHE A 24 -10.12 -2.23 -4.33
N GLY A 25 -11.05 -1.46 -4.88
CA GLY A 25 -10.92 0.00 -4.94
C GLY A 25 -10.82 0.64 -3.56
N TRP A 26 -11.63 0.16 -2.59
CA TRP A 26 -11.54 0.59 -1.19
C TRP A 26 -10.21 0.21 -0.54
N LEU A 27 -9.66 -0.99 -0.85
CA LEU A 27 -8.35 -1.40 -0.38
C LEU A 27 -7.24 -0.48 -0.90
N PHE A 28 -7.26 -0.14 -2.20
CA PHE A 28 -6.31 0.80 -2.81
C PHE A 28 -6.40 2.20 -2.17
N ILE A 29 -7.62 2.69 -1.91
CA ILE A 29 -7.83 3.96 -1.20
C ILE A 29 -7.27 3.89 0.22
N ALA A 30 -7.56 2.83 0.98
CA ALA A 30 -7.09 2.66 2.35
C ALA A 30 -5.56 2.63 2.43
N VAL A 31 -4.91 1.86 1.55
CA VAL A 31 -3.44 1.82 1.44
C VAL A 31 -2.88 3.19 1.09
N GLY A 32 -3.48 3.87 0.10
CA GLY A 32 -3.08 5.23 -0.27
C GLY A 32 -3.19 6.21 0.89
N LEU A 33 -4.28 6.19 1.67
CA LEU A 33 -4.44 7.05 2.84
C LEU A 33 -3.42 6.75 3.95
N ILE A 34 -3.11 5.49 4.20
CA ILE A 34 -2.09 5.08 5.19
C ILE A 34 -0.71 5.58 4.76
N VAL A 35 -0.35 5.41 3.48
CA VAL A 35 0.94 5.89 2.95
C VAL A 35 1.00 7.42 2.97
N LEU A 36 -0.08 8.11 2.61
CA LEU A 36 -0.17 9.57 2.68
C LEU A 36 0.04 10.05 4.12
N TYR A 37 -0.70 9.48 5.07
CA TYR A 37 -0.58 9.84 6.47
C TYR A 37 0.81 9.53 7.02
N GLY A 38 1.35 8.35 6.72
CA GLY A 38 2.71 7.94 7.09
C GLY A 38 3.78 8.87 6.50
N SER A 39 3.56 9.35 5.27
CA SER A 39 4.48 10.30 4.61
C SER A 39 4.48 11.67 5.30
N ILE A 40 3.32 12.15 5.76
CA ILE A 40 3.18 13.41 6.49
C ILE A 40 3.78 13.28 7.90
N ARG A 41 3.47 12.17 8.59
CA ARG A 41 3.97 11.85 9.93
C ARG A 41 5.43 11.39 9.96
N ARG A 42 6.06 11.22 8.79
CA ARG A 42 7.46 10.77 8.67
C ARG A 42 7.69 9.43 9.36
N TRP A 43 6.79 8.49 9.15
CA TRP A 43 6.88 7.16 9.75
C TRP A 43 8.18 6.47 9.35
N GLY A 44 8.96 6.05 10.35
CA GLY A 44 10.26 5.41 10.16
C GLY A 44 10.21 4.29 9.14
N TRP A 45 9.28 3.34 9.28
CA TRP A 45 9.14 2.22 8.34
C TRP A 45 8.87 2.59 6.86
N LEU A 46 8.41 3.81 6.58
CA LEU A 46 8.19 4.30 5.22
C LEU A 46 9.49 4.86 4.60
N PHE A 47 10.42 5.36 5.43
CA PHE A 47 11.61 6.10 4.99
C PHE A 47 12.94 5.43 5.39
N GLU A 48 12.93 4.58 6.41
CA GLU A 48 14.06 3.81 6.89
C GLU A 48 14.25 2.60 5.97
N GLY A 49 15.47 2.48 5.46
CA GLY A 49 15.93 1.33 4.70
C GLY A 49 16.07 0.09 5.57
N GLY A 50 14.97 -0.47 6.05
CA GLY A 50 14.91 -1.77 6.69
C GLY A 50 14.58 -2.88 5.70
N ASP A 51 14.57 -4.13 6.16
CA ASP A 51 14.29 -5.37 5.38
C ASP A 51 12.81 -5.49 4.92
N GLY A 52 12.11 -4.37 4.77
CA GLY A 52 10.72 -4.32 4.31
C GLY A 52 10.62 -4.45 2.78
N MET A 53 9.49 -4.97 2.29
CA MET A 53 9.22 -5.15 0.84
C MET A 53 9.37 -3.88 0.00
N PHE A 54 9.22 -2.69 0.59
CA PHE A 54 9.42 -1.39 -0.05
C PHE A 54 10.70 -0.72 0.45
N ASN A 55 11.83 -1.42 0.39
CA ASN A 55 13.12 -0.87 0.75
C ASN A 55 13.60 0.10 -0.33
N ILE A 56 13.27 1.39 -0.17
CA ILE A 56 13.75 2.47 -1.04
C ILE A 56 14.96 3.20 -0.43
N ALA A 57 15.77 2.51 0.39
CA ALA A 57 17.00 3.06 0.99
C ALA A 57 17.86 3.82 -0.03
N TRP A 58 17.95 3.28 -1.26
CA TRP A 58 18.71 3.87 -2.35
C TRP A 58 18.17 5.24 -2.82
N LEU A 59 16.84 5.45 -2.83
CA LEU A 59 16.29 6.78 -3.17
C LEU A 59 16.53 7.79 -2.04
N ALA A 60 16.44 7.35 -0.78
CA ALA A 60 16.65 8.24 0.36
C ALA A 60 18.12 8.71 0.42
N GLU A 61 19.08 7.83 0.09
CA GLU A 61 20.51 8.15 0.00
C GLU A 61 20.84 9.12 -1.14
N ILE A 62 20.18 9.00 -2.30
CA ILE A 62 20.50 9.83 -3.48
C ILE A 62 19.75 11.16 -3.49
N PHE A 63 18.47 11.17 -3.13
CA PHE A 63 17.59 12.32 -3.33
C PHE A 63 17.25 13.08 -2.04
N GLY A 64 17.62 12.54 -0.89
CA GLY A 64 17.36 13.12 0.42
C GLY A 64 15.90 13.01 0.88
N PHE A 65 15.70 13.21 2.18
CA PHE A 65 14.43 12.97 2.87
C PHE A 65 13.23 13.75 2.26
N ARG A 66 13.45 15.00 1.83
CA ARG A 66 12.38 15.83 1.26
C ARG A 66 11.84 15.27 -0.05
N THR A 67 12.72 14.76 -0.91
CA THR A 67 12.33 14.23 -2.21
C THR A 67 11.61 12.89 -2.04
N ALA A 68 12.12 12.01 -1.15
CA ALA A 68 11.43 10.77 -0.80
C ALA A 68 10.01 11.04 -0.26
N GLN A 69 9.87 12.07 0.58
CA GLN A 69 8.55 12.46 1.12
C GLN A 69 7.59 12.88 0.00
N VAL A 70 8.03 13.72 -0.94
CA VAL A 70 7.21 14.13 -2.09
C VAL A 70 6.83 12.92 -2.95
N MET A 71 7.74 11.98 -3.17
CA MET A 71 7.44 10.77 -3.94
C MET A 71 6.38 9.89 -3.27
N TYR A 72 6.45 9.69 -1.96
CA TYR A 72 5.41 8.95 -1.23
C TYR A 72 4.06 9.66 -1.24
N ILE A 73 4.04 10.99 -1.19
CA ILE A 73 2.80 11.77 -1.35
C ILE A 73 2.23 11.53 -2.75
N LEU A 74 3.04 11.67 -3.81
CA LEU A 74 2.58 11.44 -5.18
C LEU A 74 2.10 9.99 -5.40
N LEU A 75 2.83 9.01 -4.86
CA LEU A 75 2.44 7.61 -4.90
C LEU A 75 1.10 7.39 -4.19
N SER A 76 0.94 7.96 -3.00
CA SER A 76 -0.30 7.83 -2.23
C SER A 76 -1.51 8.43 -2.96
N LEU A 77 -1.33 9.58 -3.62
CA LEU A 77 -2.38 10.20 -4.44
C LEU A 77 -2.73 9.32 -5.65
N LEU A 78 -1.75 8.68 -6.27
CA LEU A 78 -1.98 7.74 -7.37
C LEU A 78 -2.78 6.53 -6.90
N PHE A 79 -2.46 5.96 -5.74
CA PHE A 79 -3.22 4.86 -5.14
C PHE A 79 -4.67 5.26 -4.82
N ILE A 80 -4.89 6.44 -4.25
CA ILE A 80 -6.23 6.96 -3.95
C ILE A 80 -7.00 7.20 -5.26
N ALA A 81 -6.39 7.81 -6.27
CA ALA A 81 -7.03 8.06 -7.56
C ALA A 81 -7.37 6.78 -8.32
N ALA A 82 -6.49 5.79 -8.32
CA ALA A 82 -6.73 4.47 -8.91
C ALA A 82 -7.88 3.76 -8.19
N GLY A 83 -7.88 3.77 -6.85
CA GLY A 83 -8.95 3.18 -6.07
C GLY A 83 -10.29 3.89 -6.24
N MET A 84 -10.32 5.23 -6.30
CA MET A 84 -11.55 5.99 -6.61
C MET A 84 -12.07 5.67 -8.01
N THR A 85 -11.18 5.64 -9.01
CA THR A 85 -11.56 5.25 -10.38
C THR A 85 -12.18 3.87 -10.37
N TRP A 86 -11.58 2.90 -9.67
CA TRP A 86 -12.10 1.53 -9.58
C TRP A 86 -13.43 1.41 -8.84
N VAL A 87 -13.69 2.22 -7.80
CA VAL A 87 -14.98 2.21 -7.09
C VAL A 87 -16.09 2.84 -7.95
N LEU A 88 -15.75 3.80 -8.80
CA LEU A 88 -16.70 4.57 -9.60
C LEU A 88 -16.97 4.01 -11.00
N LEU A 89 -16.12 3.12 -11.52
CA LEU A 89 -16.29 2.40 -12.79
C LEU A 89 -17.06 1.10 -12.60
#